data_AF-A0A6N6JWL2-F1
#
_entry.id   AF-A0A6N6JWL2-F1
#
_cell.length_a   1.000
_cell.length_b   1.000
_cell.length_c   1.000
_cell.angle_alpha   90.00
_cell.angle_beta   90.00
_cell.angle_gamma   90.00
#
_symmetry.space_group_name_H-M   'P 1'
#
loop_
_entity.id
_entity.type
_entity.pdbx_description
1 polymer ?
#
loop_
_entity_poly.entity_id
_entity_poly.type
_entity_poly.pdbx_seq_one_letter_code
_entity_poly.pdbx_strand_id
1 'polypeptide(L)'
;MIDKQMVLDSMLKEIHAIRHLASKVPAGFESYRPGEKQRSMIELLRYLTYCGISGLKAGLSGNWDIGKSLAEGAAKLSLAEIPAALDRQASELKGLFAAIAPDDLSKKMIQRPGQEALPLGRFILDSGFKYLPSYKMQLFLYLKQSGQQSLNSSNLWRGEDPKPN
;
A
#
# COMPACT_ATOMS: atom_id res chain seq x y z
N MET A 1 -3.38 -11.62 -21.69
CA MET A 1 -4.18 -10.43 -21.33
C MET A 1 -4.05 -10.25 -19.82
N ILE A 2 -3.90 -9.03 -19.31
CA ILE A 2 -3.83 -8.79 -17.85
C ILE A 2 -5.24 -8.98 -17.26
N ASP A 3 -5.37 -9.82 -16.23
CA ASP A 3 -6.64 -10.07 -15.53
C ASP A 3 -6.64 -9.55 -14.07
N LYS A 4 -7.78 -9.69 -13.39
CA LYS A 4 -7.94 -9.23 -12.00
C LYS A 4 -7.01 -9.96 -11.03
N GLN A 5 -6.70 -11.23 -11.26
CA GLN A 5 -5.85 -12.03 -10.38
C GLN A 5 -4.40 -11.57 -10.51
N MET A 6 -3.92 -11.32 -11.73
CA MET A 6 -2.59 -10.76 -11.97
C MET A 6 -2.38 -9.41 -11.26
N VAL A 7 -3.40 -8.55 -11.27
CA VAL A 7 -3.35 -7.26 -10.55
C VAL A 7 -3.31 -7.47 -9.04
N LEU A 8 -4.17 -8.35 -8.51
CA LEU A 8 -4.20 -8.69 -7.08
C LEU A 8 -2.84 -9.24 -6.62
N ASP A 9 -2.29 -10.23 -7.33
CA ASP A 9 -1.03 -10.87 -6.97
C ASP A 9 0.12 -9.85 -6.94
N SER A 10 0.11 -8.91 -7.89
CA SER A 10 1.08 -7.80 -7.90
C SER A 10 0.93 -6.90 -6.67
N MET A 11 -0.30 -6.51 -6.28
CA MET A 11 -0.53 -5.73 -5.07
C MET A 11 -0.14 -6.49 -3.79
N LEU A 12 -0.41 -7.80 -3.72
CA LEU A 12 -0.04 -8.63 -2.58
C LEU A 12 1.48 -8.76 -2.43
N LYS A 13 2.20 -8.87 -3.56
CA LYS A 13 3.67 -8.85 -3.57
C LYS A 13 4.21 -7.52 -3.04
N GLU A 14 3.59 -6.41 -3.40
CA GLU A 14 3.96 -5.09 -2.86
C GLU A 14 3.76 -5.02 -1.34
N ILE A 15 2.62 -5.50 -0.82
CA ILE A 15 2.36 -5.57 0.63
C ILE A 15 3.39 -6.45 1.34
N HIS A 16 3.74 -7.60 0.76
CA HIS A 16 4.78 -8.47 1.28
C HIS A 16 6.13 -7.74 1.41
N ALA A 17 6.56 -7.04 0.36
CA ALA A 17 7.79 -6.27 0.38
C ALA A 17 7.75 -5.11 1.39
N ILE A 18 6.60 -4.42 1.52
CA ILE A 18 6.40 -3.38 2.55
C ILE A 18 6.54 -3.98 3.95
N ARG A 19 5.95 -5.16 4.22
CA ARG A 19 6.06 -5.86 5.51
C ARG A 19 7.51 -6.22 5.82
N HIS A 20 8.27 -6.70 4.83
CA HIS A 20 9.70 -6.94 4.99
C HIS A 20 10.46 -5.67 5.35
N LEU A 21 10.26 -4.59 4.61
CA LEU A 21 10.90 -3.29 4.87
C LEU A 21 10.53 -2.73 6.24
N ALA A 22 9.27 -2.88 6.69
CA ALA A 22 8.83 -2.45 8.01
C ALA A 22 9.61 -3.14 9.15
N SER A 23 10.06 -4.39 8.95
CA SER A 23 10.91 -5.09 9.92
C SER A 23 12.34 -4.55 10.02
N LYS A 24 12.74 -3.67 9.09
CA LYS A 24 14.08 -3.09 9.00
C LYS A 24 14.17 -1.70 9.63
N VAL A 25 13.09 -1.18 10.20
CA VAL A 25 13.11 0.12 10.90
C VAL A 25 14.08 0.03 12.09
N PRO A 26 15.16 0.85 12.12
CA PRO A 26 16.06 0.88 13.27
C PRO A 26 15.33 1.44 14.50
N ALA A 27 15.70 0.94 15.68
CA ALA A 27 15.16 1.46 16.94
C ALA A 27 15.43 2.98 17.07
N GLY A 28 14.41 3.76 17.44
CA GLY A 28 14.51 5.21 17.62
C GLY A 28 14.31 6.04 16.34
N PHE A 29 14.10 5.41 15.17
CA PHE A 29 13.88 6.11 13.89
C PHE A 29 12.40 6.25 13.51
N GLU A 30 11.46 5.94 14.39
CA GLU A 30 10.02 6.05 14.17
C GLU A 30 9.62 7.46 13.74
N SER A 31 10.23 8.47 14.35
CA SER A 31 9.96 9.90 14.11
C SER A 31 10.79 10.49 12.97
N TYR A 32 11.73 9.73 12.38
CA TYR A 32 12.59 10.20 11.31
C TYR A 32 11.78 10.64 10.09
N ARG A 33 12.13 11.80 9.53
CA ARG A 33 11.63 12.32 8.25
C ARG A 33 12.78 13.05 7.52
N PRO A 34 13.01 12.83 6.22
CA PRO A 34 14.06 13.53 5.47
C PRO A 34 13.83 15.04 5.29
N GLY A 35 12.61 15.52 5.51
CA GLY A 35 12.29 16.94 5.47
C GLY A 35 11.00 17.27 6.21
N GLU A 36 10.83 18.54 6.58
CA GLU A 36 9.72 19.00 7.45
C GLU A 36 8.33 18.71 6.90
N LYS A 37 8.15 18.86 5.57
CA LYS A 37 6.87 18.64 4.88
C LYS A 37 6.62 17.19 4.48
N GLN A 38 7.46 16.26 4.93
CA GLN A 38 7.29 14.84 4.66
C GLN A 38 6.76 14.11 5.89
N ARG A 39 6.08 12.98 5.65
CA ARG A 39 5.67 12.05 6.71
C ARG A 39 6.90 11.55 7.46
N SER A 40 6.80 11.32 8.77
CA SER A 40 7.77 10.48 9.48
C SER A 40 7.67 9.02 9.06
N MET A 41 8.65 8.21 9.48
CA MET A 41 8.68 6.78 9.22
C MET A 41 7.41 6.08 9.70
N ILE A 42 6.97 6.36 10.92
CA ILE A 42 5.73 5.76 11.46
C ILE A 42 4.48 6.27 10.73
N GLU A 43 4.42 7.55 10.37
CA GLU A 43 3.30 8.11 9.60
C GLU A 43 3.20 7.49 8.20
N LEU A 44 4.34 7.25 7.54
CA LEU A 44 4.41 6.58 6.25
C LEU A 44 3.99 5.11 6.36
N LEU A 45 4.48 4.39 7.37
CA LEU A 45 4.09 3.00 7.62
C LEU A 45 2.59 2.87 7.89
N ARG A 46 2.03 3.74 8.74
CA ARG A 46 0.58 3.80 8.98
C ARG A 46 -0.19 4.02 7.69
N TYR A 47 0.23 4.95 6.84
CA TYR A 47 -0.39 5.17 5.53
C TYR A 47 -0.33 3.92 4.63
N LEU A 48 0.80 3.22 4.62
CA LEU A 48 0.99 1.98 3.85
C LEU A 48 0.07 0.84 4.31
N THR A 49 -0.48 0.86 5.53
CA THR A 49 -1.43 -0.16 6.00
C THR A 49 -2.82 -0.07 5.38
N TYR A 50 -3.14 0.99 4.63
CA TYR A 50 -4.48 1.14 4.04
C TYR A 50 -4.50 1.77 2.64
N CYS A 51 -3.37 2.31 2.14
CA CYS A 51 -3.35 3.01 0.87
C CYS A 51 -3.72 2.13 -0.34
N GLY A 52 -3.49 0.82 -0.26
CA GLY A 52 -3.86 -0.15 -1.28
C GLY A 52 -5.37 -0.42 -1.36
N ILE A 53 -6.12 -0.23 -0.27
CA ILE A 53 -7.56 -0.52 -0.19
C ILE A 53 -8.46 0.72 -0.17
N SER A 54 -7.96 1.85 0.33
CA SER A 54 -8.80 3.02 0.62
C SER A 54 -9.57 3.52 -0.61
N GLY A 55 -8.86 3.77 -1.72
CA GLY A 55 -9.50 4.22 -2.97
C GLY A 55 -10.46 3.16 -3.53
N LEU A 56 -10.06 1.90 -3.53
CA LEU A 56 -10.89 0.80 -4.05
C LEU A 56 -12.21 0.65 -3.28
N LYS A 57 -12.15 0.67 -1.94
CA LYS A 57 -13.35 0.60 -1.09
C LYS A 57 -14.26 1.80 -1.31
N ALA A 58 -13.69 3.00 -1.41
CA ALA A 58 -14.46 4.21 -1.68
C ALA A 58 -15.17 4.15 -3.04
N GLY A 59 -14.45 3.79 -4.10
CA GLY A 59 -15.03 3.70 -5.45
C GLY A 59 -16.09 2.62 -5.58
N LEU A 60 -15.92 1.45 -4.94
CA LEU A 60 -16.89 0.35 -5.02
C LEU A 60 -18.16 0.59 -4.20
N SER A 61 -18.05 1.31 -3.07
CA SER A 61 -19.20 1.62 -2.20
C SER A 61 -19.88 2.95 -2.52
N GLY A 62 -19.21 3.85 -3.25
CA GLY A 62 -19.62 5.24 -3.41
C GLY A 62 -19.39 6.11 -2.18
N ASN A 63 -18.90 5.54 -1.06
CA ASN A 63 -18.59 6.27 0.16
C ASN A 63 -17.14 6.76 0.16
N TRP A 64 -16.94 8.03 -0.15
CA TRP A 64 -15.62 8.65 -0.23
C TRP A 64 -15.00 9.03 1.13
N ASP A 65 -15.76 8.92 2.23
CA ASP A 65 -15.25 9.15 3.59
C ASP A 65 -14.46 7.94 4.15
N ILE A 66 -14.51 6.78 3.48
CA ILE A 66 -13.79 5.56 3.92
C ILE A 66 -12.29 5.83 4.12
N GLY A 67 -11.68 6.66 3.27
CA GLY A 67 -10.27 7.00 3.40
C GLY A 67 -9.94 7.72 4.71
N LYS A 68 -10.86 8.57 5.19
CA LYS A 68 -10.73 9.26 6.48
C LYS A 68 -10.82 8.26 7.63
N SER A 69 -11.84 7.40 7.64
CA SER A 69 -11.99 6.38 8.70
C SER A 69 -10.80 5.42 8.78
N LEU A 70 -10.25 5.00 7.63
CA LEU A 70 -9.04 4.16 7.61
C LEU A 70 -7.81 4.90 8.14
N ALA A 71 -7.65 6.17 7.81
CA ALA A 71 -6.56 7.01 8.32
C ALA A 71 -6.65 7.18 9.84
N GLU A 72 -7.85 7.47 10.35
CA GLU A 72 -8.12 7.61 11.78
C GLU A 72 -7.82 6.31 12.54
N GLY A 73 -8.25 5.16 12.00
CA GLY A 73 -7.96 3.84 12.57
C GLY A 73 -6.46 3.50 12.56
N ALA A 74 -5.72 3.94 11.55
CA ALA A 74 -4.27 3.72 11.46
C ALA A 74 -3.46 4.71 12.30
N ALA A 75 -4.02 5.84 12.70
CA ALA A 75 -3.30 6.99 13.27
C ALA A 75 -2.51 6.68 14.54
N LYS A 76 -2.87 5.61 15.26
CA LYS A 76 -2.25 5.22 16.54
C LYS A 76 -1.45 3.92 16.48
N LEU A 77 -1.38 3.23 15.34
CA LEU A 77 -0.65 1.98 15.22
C LEU A 77 0.82 2.19 15.62
N SER A 78 1.32 1.36 16.52
CA SER A 78 2.75 1.23 16.82
C SER A 78 3.45 0.44 15.72
N LEU A 79 4.80 0.46 15.70
CA LEU A 79 5.59 -0.37 14.77
C LEU A 79 5.24 -1.86 14.86
N ALA A 80 4.99 -2.36 16.08
CA ALA A 80 4.67 -3.77 16.32
C ALA A 80 3.32 -4.19 15.70
N GLU A 81 2.39 -3.24 15.52
CA GLU A 81 1.07 -3.50 14.95
C GLU A 81 1.04 -3.39 13.41
N ILE A 82 2.06 -2.79 12.79
CA ILE A 82 2.14 -2.60 11.33
C ILE A 82 2.02 -3.93 10.56
N PRO A 83 2.72 -5.03 10.92
CA PRO A 83 2.61 -6.28 10.18
C PRO A 83 1.17 -6.82 10.15
N ALA A 84 0.49 -6.85 11.30
CA ALA A 84 -0.89 -7.32 11.38
C ALA A 84 -1.85 -6.43 10.56
N ALA A 85 -1.62 -5.10 10.56
CA ALA A 85 -2.42 -4.18 9.76
C ALA A 85 -2.20 -4.35 8.24
N LEU A 86 -0.97 -4.69 7.81
CA LEU A 86 -0.66 -5.04 6.42
C LEU A 86 -1.32 -6.37 6.01
N ASP A 87 -1.31 -7.37 6.89
CA ASP A 87 -1.98 -8.67 6.65
C ASP A 87 -3.49 -8.51 6.53
N ARG A 88 -4.10 -7.64 7.37
CA ARG A 88 -5.51 -7.24 7.23
C ARG A 88 -5.78 -6.60 5.87
N GLN A 89 -4.96 -5.65 5.44
CA GLN A 89 -5.11 -5.02 4.11
C GLN A 89 -5.03 -6.04 2.98
N ALA A 90 -4.11 -7.00 3.06
CA ALA A 90 -3.99 -8.08 2.07
C ALA A 90 -5.23 -8.98 2.04
N SER A 91 -5.79 -9.32 3.20
CA SER A 91 -7.04 -10.09 3.30
C SER A 91 -8.23 -9.32 2.70
N GLU A 92 -8.35 -8.04 3.00
CA GLU A 92 -9.40 -7.18 2.44
C GLU A 92 -9.29 -7.05 0.92
N LEU A 93 -8.07 -6.89 0.37
CA LEU A 93 -7.87 -6.90 -1.08
C LEU A 93 -8.36 -8.20 -1.72
N LYS A 94 -8.04 -9.36 -1.14
CA LYS A 94 -8.52 -10.65 -1.64
C LYS A 94 -10.05 -10.70 -1.67
N GLY A 95 -10.70 -10.23 -0.60
CA GLY A 95 -12.17 -10.13 -0.53
C GLY A 95 -12.76 -9.22 -1.61
N LEU A 96 -12.19 -8.02 -1.78
CA LEU A 96 -12.64 -7.05 -2.79
C LEU A 96 -12.49 -7.61 -4.21
N PHE A 97 -11.35 -8.21 -4.53
CA PHE A 97 -11.10 -8.78 -5.86
C PHE A 97 -11.92 -10.05 -6.14
N ALA A 98 -12.23 -10.84 -5.12
CA ALA A 98 -13.15 -11.97 -5.25
C ALA A 98 -14.56 -11.51 -5.66
N ALA A 99 -15.02 -10.38 -5.13
CA ALA A 99 -16.34 -9.81 -5.40
C ALA A 99 -16.47 -9.10 -6.77
N ILE A 100 -15.36 -8.82 -7.47
CA ILE A 100 -15.37 -8.20 -8.80
C ILE A 100 -15.68 -9.25 -9.87
N ALA A 101 -16.72 -9.08 -10.68
CA ALA A 101 -16.98 -9.98 -11.80
C ALA A 101 -15.88 -9.85 -12.88
N PRO A 102 -15.56 -10.90 -13.66
CA PRO A 102 -14.48 -10.85 -14.64
C PRO A 102 -14.55 -9.66 -15.62
N ASP A 103 -15.77 -9.35 -16.10
CA ASP A 103 -16.00 -8.26 -17.05
C ASP A 103 -16.11 -6.88 -16.39
N ASP A 104 -16.26 -6.80 -15.07
CA ASP A 104 -16.46 -5.52 -14.38
C ASP A 104 -15.24 -4.62 -14.48
N LEU A 105 -14.04 -5.18 -14.66
CA LEU A 105 -12.83 -4.39 -14.85
C LEU A 105 -12.96 -3.41 -16.03
N SER A 106 -13.63 -3.82 -17.12
CA SER A 106 -13.81 -2.98 -18.30
C SER A 106 -15.19 -2.33 -18.37
N LYS A 107 -16.23 -2.99 -17.85
CA LYS A 107 -17.63 -2.53 -17.98
C LYS A 107 -18.11 -1.68 -16.81
N LYS A 108 -17.64 -1.93 -15.58
CA LYS A 108 -18.11 -1.18 -14.41
C LYS A 108 -17.45 0.18 -14.38
N MET A 109 -18.25 1.24 -14.41
CA MET A 109 -17.77 2.61 -14.35
C MET A 109 -17.77 3.12 -12.91
N ILE A 110 -16.67 3.74 -12.50
CA ILE A 110 -16.50 4.36 -11.18
C ILE A 110 -16.56 5.87 -11.33
N GLN A 111 -17.58 6.47 -10.71
CA GLN A 111 -17.79 7.91 -10.68
C GLN A 111 -17.08 8.52 -9.47
N ARG A 112 -16.01 9.29 -9.70
CA ARG A 112 -15.29 10.01 -8.65
C ARG A 112 -15.91 11.41 -8.44
N PRO A 113 -15.83 12.00 -7.23
CA PRO A 113 -16.36 13.34 -6.99
C PRO A 113 -15.69 14.37 -7.90
N GLY A 114 -16.48 15.08 -8.70
CA GLY A 114 -16.01 16.16 -9.57
C GLY A 114 -15.11 15.73 -10.75
N GLN A 115 -15.11 14.45 -11.15
CA GLN A 115 -14.30 13.96 -12.26
C GLN A 115 -15.13 13.09 -13.19
N GLU A 116 -14.67 12.83 -14.41
CA GLU A 116 -15.35 11.90 -15.31
C GLU A 116 -15.30 10.46 -14.75
N ALA A 117 -16.36 9.70 -15.03
CA ALA A 117 -16.40 8.28 -14.73
C ALA A 117 -15.34 7.52 -15.54
N LEU A 118 -14.78 6.47 -14.96
CA LEU A 118 -13.79 5.64 -15.65
C LEU A 118 -13.96 4.15 -15.31
N PRO A 119 -13.47 3.23 -16.17
CA PRO A 119 -13.58 1.79 -15.93
C PRO A 119 -12.87 1.36 -14.64
N LEU A 120 -13.47 0.42 -13.90
CA LEU A 120 -12.95 -0.08 -12.62
C LEU A 120 -11.48 -0.53 -12.70
N GLY A 121 -11.08 -1.20 -13.77
CA GLY A 121 -9.70 -1.62 -13.99
C GLY A 121 -8.73 -0.44 -14.00
N ARG A 122 -9.08 0.65 -14.70
CA ARG A 122 -8.29 1.89 -14.68
C ARG A 122 -8.31 2.54 -13.30
N PHE A 123 -9.43 2.48 -12.59
CA PHE A 123 -9.55 3.02 -11.24
C PHE A 123 -8.65 2.31 -10.24
N ILE A 124 -8.57 0.98 -10.29
CA ILE A 124 -7.67 0.17 -9.46
C ILE A 124 -6.21 0.58 -9.68
N LEU A 125 -5.81 0.73 -10.96
CA LEU A 125 -4.46 1.15 -11.35
C LEU A 125 -4.14 2.57 -10.85
N ASP A 126 -5.07 3.50 -11.02
CA ASP A 126 -4.91 4.91 -10.64
C ASP A 126 -5.02 5.17 -9.13
N SER A 127 -5.40 4.17 -8.34
CA SER A 127 -5.57 4.27 -6.89
C SER A 127 -4.63 3.33 -6.14
N GLY A 128 -5.16 2.27 -5.53
CA GLY A 128 -4.43 1.39 -4.62
C GLY A 128 -3.19 0.76 -5.24
N PHE A 129 -3.26 0.39 -6.53
CA PHE A 129 -2.14 -0.27 -7.21
C PHE A 129 -0.90 0.62 -7.26
N LYS A 130 -1.00 1.88 -7.73
CA LYS A 130 0.18 2.73 -7.87
C LYS A 130 0.70 3.26 -6.53
N TYR A 131 -0.16 3.41 -5.53
CA TYR A 131 0.25 3.94 -4.22
C TYR A 131 1.19 2.99 -3.48
N LEU A 132 0.92 1.69 -3.50
CA LEU A 132 1.76 0.67 -2.86
C LEU A 132 3.26 0.78 -3.27
N PRO A 133 3.65 0.63 -4.55
CA PRO A 133 5.04 0.70 -4.96
C PRO A 133 5.64 2.10 -4.80
N SER A 134 4.87 3.18 -5.00
CA SER A 134 5.38 4.54 -4.83
C SER A 134 5.81 4.82 -3.39
N TYR A 135 4.94 4.51 -2.42
CA TYR A 135 5.23 4.75 -1.01
C TYR A 135 6.15 3.68 -0.41
N LYS A 136 6.18 2.46 -0.96
CA LYS A 136 7.20 1.45 -0.65
C LYS A 136 8.60 1.94 -1.04
N MET A 137 8.76 2.55 -2.22
CA MET A 137 10.03 3.15 -2.61
C MET A 137 10.43 4.28 -1.66
N GLN A 138 9.48 5.14 -1.26
CA GLN A 138 9.74 6.16 -0.24
C GLN A 138 10.24 5.54 1.08
N LEU A 139 9.58 4.48 1.57
CA LEU A 139 9.98 3.76 2.78
C LEU A 139 11.40 3.18 2.64
N PHE A 140 11.71 2.55 1.51
CA PHE A 140 13.03 1.99 1.24
C PHE A 140 14.13 3.06 1.33
N LEU A 141 13.91 4.24 0.76
CA LEU A 141 14.85 5.36 0.83
C LEU A 141 15.01 5.87 2.27
N TYR A 142 13.90 5.98 3.01
CA TYR A 142 13.96 6.39 4.42
C TYR A 142 14.79 5.42 5.24
N LEU A 143 14.63 4.11 5.04
CA LEU A 143 15.38 3.09 5.74
C LEU A 143 16.89 3.21 5.48
N LYS A 144 17.29 3.40 4.22
CA LYS A 144 18.70 3.63 3.86
C LYS A 144 19.26 4.88 4.51
N GLN A 145 18.49 5.97 4.54
CA GLN A 145 18.88 7.23 5.19
C GLN A 145 18.91 7.12 6.73
N SER A 146 18.17 6.17 7.31
CA SER A 146 18.21 5.83 8.75
C SER A 146 19.32 4.85 9.14
N GLY A 147 20.28 4.56 8.24
CA GLY A 147 21.43 3.70 8.55
C GLY A 147 21.33 2.27 8.04
N GLN A 148 20.23 1.86 7.40
CA GLN A 148 20.08 0.53 6.79
C GLN A 148 20.75 0.47 5.40
N GLN A 149 22.06 0.73 5.34
CA GLN A 149 22.80 0.85 4.08
C GLN A 149 22.91 -0.48 3.30
N SER A 150 22.83 -1.61 3.99
CA SER A 150 22.87 -2.96 3.41
C SER A 150 21.63 -3.31 2.58
N LEU A 151 20.52 -2.57 2.73
CA LEU A 151 19.32 -2.80 1.94
C LEU A 151 19.59 -2.54 0.45
N ASN A 152 19.14 -3.48 -0.38
CA ASN A 152 19.33 -3.42 -1.82
C ASN A 152 18.04 -3.70 -2.59
N SER A 153 18.18 -3.89 -3.89
CA SER A 153 17.08 -4.17 -4.81
C SER A 153 16.27 -5.42 -4.42
N SER A 154 16.87 -6.42 -3.76
CA SER A 154 16.17 -7.60 -3.25
C SER A 154 15.12 -7.23 -2.21
N ASN A 155 15.47 -6.36 -1.25
CA ASN A 155 14.56 -5.89 -0.22
C ASN A 155 13.40 -5.09 -0.83
N LEU A 156 13.70 -4.22 -1.80
CA LEU A 156 12.70 -3.36 -2.44
C LEU A 156 11.74 -4.15 -3.33
N TRP A 157 12.24 -5.05 -4.18
CA TRP A 157 11.44 -5.70 -5.22
C TRP A 157 10.85 -7.04 -4.82
N ARG A 158 11.54 -7.79 -3.96
CA ARG A 158 11.13 -9.14 -3.55
C ARG A 158 10.66 -9.22 -2.11
N GLY A 159 11.06 -8.27 -1.25
CA GLY A 159 10.77 -8.38 0.18
C GLY A 159 11.65 -9.43 0.87
N GLU A 160 12.89 -9.59 0.39
CA GLU A 160 13.83 -10.59 0.89
C GLU A 160 15.18 -9.94 1.18
N ASP A 161 15.91 -10.45 2.17
CA ASP A 161 17.32 -10.11 2.35
C ASP A 161 18.16 -10.76 1.24
N PRO A 162 19.25 -10.10 0.79
CA PRO A 162 20.13 -10.70 -0.20
C PRO A 162 20.71 -12.02 0.33
N LYS A 163 20.80 -13.02 -0.55
CA LYS A 163 21.53 -14.26 -0.23
C LYS A 163 22.99 -13.91 0.05
N PRO A 164 23.63 -14.53 1.06
CA PRO A 164 25.08 -14.47 1.19
C PRO A 164 25.71 -14.93 -0.12
N ASN A 165 26.70 -14.18 -0.61
CA ASN A 165 27.54 -14.63 -1.71
C ASN A 165 28.44 -15.78 -1.27
#